data_AF-A0A6N2EUA8-F1
#
_entry.id   AF-A0A6N2EUA8-F1
#
_cell.length_a   1.000
_cell.length_b   1.000
_cell.length_c   1.000
_cell.angle_alpha   90.00
_cell.angle_beta   90.00
_cell.angle_gamma   90.00
#
_symmetry.space_group_name_H-M   'P 1'
#
loop_
_entity.id
_entity.type
_entity.pdbx_description
1 polymer ?
#
loop_
_entity_poly.entity_id
_entity_poly.type
_entity_poly.pdbx_seq_one_letter_code
_entity_poly.pdbx_strand_id
1 'polypeptide(L)'
;MGGITSSVGIFSGIDSRQLIAQLLQVEARPKQVIQSRLVQLQSQQAAFMDINSRMSSLRTAASKFRTDNTFDTRRATSSDPDVMQATANAGAQEGTFRFVVDRLVSSRQMLSRGFADRNTTGLGASKFTFEPPETRLNRDMNLSDLNGGEGIQRGKIVIEQGSASVEVDLSRAVTVNDVLRAVNDATGVDVRATLRDGAFELRSESGQAFTIRDTLGGSTASTLGLVGSSSDTGGVQTLEGDRVYYIGANTQLSILRDGNGVYIGDIVGTGLYDFELRIDDSGGGTQQTVRVNLGAVYEEEDGKFVQKAPAVSTMGGAVARINEALQKEGIAGLSASIGPNGERLVLNNSAGHAITINENSSTAGNTAANLGLTVGQALTDTTISGKRLLSGMNDRLASNLN
;
A
#
# COMPACT_ATOMS: atom_id res chain seq x y z
N MET A 1 -86.75 -66.36 33.35
CA MET A 1 -86.88 -67.27 32.19
C MET A 1 -86.48 -66.46 30.97
N GLY A 2 -85.40 -66.72 30.25
CA GLY A 2 -84.96 -68.02 29.76
C GLY A 2 -85.16 -68.00 28.25
N GLY A 3 -84.08 -67.77 27.50
CA GLY A 3 -84.11 -67.67 26.04
C GLY A 3 -82.70 -67.55 25.48
N ILE A 4 -81.85 -68.52 25.81
CA ILE A 4 -80.52 -68.67 25.20
C ILE A 4 -80.77 -69.22 23.79
N THR A 5 -80.44 -68.46 22.74
CA THR A 5 -80.43 -68.99 21.37
C THR A 5 -79.09 -69.67 21.12
N SER A 6 -79.02 -70.96 21.43
CA SER A 6 -77.93 -71.84 20.97
C SER A 6 -78.15 -72.22 19.51
N SER A 7 -77.42 -71.60 18.59
CA SER A 7 -77.32 -72.06 17.20
C SER A 7 -75.96 -71.65 16.64
N VAL A 8 -74.90 -72.27 17.15
CA VAL A 8 -73.62 -72.38 16.43
C VAL A 8 -73.52 -73.82 15.97
N GLY A 9 -74.05 -74.07 14.78
CA GLY A 9 -74.01 -75.36 14.09
C GLY A 9 -73.10 -75.29 12.86
N ILE A 10 -72.37 -76.37 12.63
CA ILE A 10 -71.18 -76.56 11.77
C ILE A 10 -71.54 -76.62 10.26
N PHE A 11 -72.70 -76.06 9.87
CA PHE A 11 -73.20 -75.97 8.49
C PHE A 11 -73.34 -74.54 7.97
N SER A 12 -72.97 -73.55 8.77
CA SER A 12 -72.95 -72.17 8.29
C SER A 12 -71.87 -72.06 7.21
N GLY A 13 -72.25 -71.54 6.03
CA GLY A 13 -71.34 -71.09 4.98
C GLY A 13 -70.48 -69.91 5.46
N ILE A 14 -69.82 -70.10 6.59
CA ILE A 14 -68.82 -69.19 7.12
C ILE A 14 -67.66 -69.32 6.17
N ASP A 15 -67.55 -68.34 5.28
CA ASP A 15 -66.35 -68.10 4.52
C ASP A 15 -65.26 -67.77 5.54
N SER A 16 -64.64 -68.84 6.06
CA SER A 16 -63.65 -68.80 7.12
C SER A 16 -62.44 -68.02 6.64
N ARG A 17 -62.20 -67.92 5.32
CA ARG A 17 -61.21 -67.01 4.75
C ARG A 17 -61.63 -65.54 4.95
N GLN A 18 -62.88 -65.18 4.71
CA GLN A 18 -63.37 -63.82 5.00
C GLN A 18 -63.35 -63.49 6.50
N LEU A 19 -63.77 -64.40 7.37
CA LEU A 19 -63.76 -64.16 8.83
C LEU A 19 -62.34 -64.04 9.38
N ILE A 20 -61.41 -64.90 8.94
CA ILE A 20 -59.99 -64.81 9.27
C ILE A 20 -59.42 -63.51 8.72
N ALA A 21 -59.73 -63.12 7.48
CA ALA A 21 -59.27 -61.85 6.91
C ALA A 21 -59.80 -60.63 7.68
N GLN A 22 -61.04 -60.66 8.16
CA GLN A 22 -61.63 -59.60 9.00
C GLN A 22 -60.96 -59.53 10.38
N LEU A 23 -60.68 -60.67 11.03
CA LEU A 23 -59.94 -60.71 12.31
C LEU A 23 -58.48 -60.23 12.14
N LEU A 24 -57.83 -60.64 11.05
CA LEU A 24 -56.46 -60.24 10.71
C LEU A 24 -56.40 -58.74 10.38
N GLN A 25 -57.44 -58.16 9.77
CA GLN A 25 -57.59 -56.71 9.61
C GLN A 25 -57.78 -55.98 10.94
N VAL A 26 -58.56 -56.53 11.87
CA VAL A 26 -58.76 -55.94 13.20
C VAL A 26 -57.45 -55.99 14.02
N GLU A 27 -56.73 -57.12 14.00
CA GLU A 27 -55.40 -57.23 14.61
C GLU A 27 -54.35 -56.35 13.91
N ALA A 28 -54.51 -56.03 12.63
CA ALA A 28 -53.61 -55.13 11.90
C ALA A 28 -53.88 -53.62 12.15
N ARG A 29 -54.98 -53.24 12.82
CA ARG A 29 -55.30 -51.82 13.13
C ARG A 29 -54.18 -51.07 13.87
N PRO A 30 -53.53 -51.64 14.92
CA PRO A 30 -52.43 -50.97 15.60
C PRO A 30 -51.26 -50.67 14.65
N LYS A 31 -50.97 -51.58 13.70
CA LYS A 31 -49.95 -51.37 12.68
C LYS A 31 -50.31 -50.22 11.75
N GLN A 32 -51.56 -50.13 11.30
CA GLN A 32 -52.02 -49.03 10.44
C GLN A 32 -51.96 -47.67 11.15
N VAL A 33 -52.31 -47.61 12.44
CA VAL A 33 -52.20 -46.39 13.26
C VAL A 33 -50.74 -45.96 13.41
N ILE A 34 -49.82 -46.89 13.67
CA ILE A 34 -48.38 -46.61 13.76
C ILE A 34 -47.82 -46.18 12.40
N GLN A 35 -48.22 -46.83 11.30
CA GLN A 35 -47.82 -46.44 9.94
C GLN A 35 -48.30 -45.02 9.59
N SER A 36 -49.53 -44.68 9.95
CA SER A 36 -50.08 -43.33 9.74
C SER A 36 -49.31 -42.29 10.54
N ARG A 37 -48.98 -42.61 11.80
CA ARG A 37 -48.16 -41.75 12.67
C ARG A 37 -46.72 -41.59 12.15
N LEU A 38 -46.15 -42.64 11.57
CA LEU A 38 -44.84 -42.60 10.92
C LEU A 38 -44.83 -41.63 9.74
N VAL A 39 -45.82 -41.71 8.84
CA VAL A 39 -45.94 -40.79 7.70
C VAL A 39 -46.13 -39.34 8.18
N GLN A 40 -46.93 -39.13 9.23
CA GLN A 40 -47.12 -37.80 9.82
C GLN A 40 -45.81 -37.24 10.40
N LEU A 41 -45.05 -38.05 11.14
CA LEU A 41 -43.74 -37.67 11.69
C LEU A 41 -42.70 -37.42 10.58
N GLN A 42 -42.69 -38.22 9.51
CA GLN A 42 -41.83 -38.01 8.34
C GLN A 42 -42.16 -36.69 7.63
N SER A 43 -43.45 -36.36 7.46
CA SER A 43 -43.88 -35.07 6.90
C SER A 43 -43.48 -33.90 7.79
N GLN A 44 -43.58 -34.03 9.11
CA GLN A 44 -43.12 -33.02 10.06
C GLN A 44 -41.60 -32.84 9.97
N GLN A 45 -40.84 -33.94 9.91
CA GLN A 45 -39.39 -33.90 9.74
C GLN A 45 -39.00 -33.19 8.44
N ALA A 46 -39.67 -33.49 7.32
CA ALA A 46 -39.46 -32.82 6.04
C ALA A 46 -39.75 -31.31 6.12
N ALA A 47 -40.84 -30.91 6.79
CA ALA A 47 -41.18 -29.51 7.00
C ALA A 47 -40.12 -28.77 7.83
N PHE A 48 -39.59 -29.39 8.89
CA PHE A 48 -38.50 -28.81 9.68
C PHE A 48 -37.20 -28.71 8.88
N MET A 49 -36.88 -29.69 8.04
CA MET A 49 -35.72 -29.61 7.14
C MET A 49 -35.86 -28.50 6.10
N ASP A 50 -37.06 -28.28 5.55
CA ASP A 50 -37.33 -27.17 4.62
C ASP A 50 -37.16 -25.80 5.30
N ILE A 51 -37.72 -25.64 6.50
CA ILE A 51 -37.55 -24.41 7.30
C ILE A 51 -36.07 -24.16 7.58
N ASN A 52 -35.32 -25.19 7.99
CA ASN A 52 -33.89 -25.06 8.27
C ASN A 52 -33.10 -24.64 7.01
N SER A 53 -33.43 -25.22 5.86
CA SER A 53 -32.82 -24.83 4.57
C SER A 53 -33.10 -23.38 4.22
N ARG A 54 -34.37 -22.94 4.32
CA ARG A 54 -34.76 -21.55 4.05
C ARG A 54 -34.10 -20.57 5.02
N MET A 55 -34.06 -20.90 6.30
CA MET A 55 -33.42 -20.06 7.31
C MET A 55 -31.90 -19.97 7.09
N SER A 56 -31.26 -21.08 6.69
CA SER A 56 -29.85 -21.08 6.29
C SER A 56 -29.61 -20.19 5.07
N SER A 57 -30.47 -20.28 4.04
CA SER A 57 -30.38 -19.44 2.84
C SER A 57 -30.54 -17.95 3.15
N LEU A 58 -31.50 -17.59 4.02
CA LEU A 58 -31.70 -16.24 4.48
C LEU A 58 -30.50 -15.74 5.29
N ARG A 59 -29.96 -16.57 6.19
CA ARG A 59 -28.75 -16.24 6.94
C ARG A 59 -27.56 -15.99 6.01
N THR A 60 -27.38 -16.80 4.97
CA THR A 60 -26.33 -16.58 3.97
C THR A 60 -26.54 -15.27 3.23
N ALA A 61 -27.76 -14.97 2.77
CA ALA A 61 -28.07 -13.73 2.06
C ALA A 61 -27.84 -12.49 2.96
N ALA A 62 -28.32 -12.52 4.21
CA ALA A 62 -28.13 -11.45 5.17
C ALA A 62 -26.65 -11.28 5.57
N SER A 63 -25.89 -12.38 5.69
CA SER A 63 -24.46 -12.31 5.96
C SER A 63 -23.70 -11.64 4.83
N LYS A 64 -23.98 -11.98 3.56
CA LYS A 64 -23.36 -11.35 2.39
C LYS A 64 -23.64 -9.87 2.36
N PHE A 65 -24.90 -9.46 2.60
CA PHE A 65 -25.27 -8.05 2.64
C PHE A 65 -24.55 -7.25 3.75
N ARG A 66 -24.23 -7.90 4.87
CA ARG A 66 -23.51 -7.25 5.99
C ARG A 66 -22.01 -7.09 5.72
N THR A 67 -21.39 -8.00 4.96
CA THR A 67 -19.92 -8.02 4.73
C THR A 67 -19.50 -7.45 3.39
N ASP A 68 -20.35 -7.55 2.38
CA ASP A 68 -20.09 -6.97 1.07
C ASP A 68 -20.46 -5.50 1.17
N ASN A 69 -19.46 -4.62 1.30
CA ASN A 69 -19.56 -3.15 1.27
C ASN A 69 -20.07 -2.67 -0.10
N THR A 70 -21.22 -3.16 -0.54
CA THR A 70 -21.79 -3.00 -1.87
C THR A 70 -22.01 -1.52 -2.19
N PHE A 71 -22.33 -0.75 -1.16
CA PHE A 71 -22.53 0.70 -1.26
C PHE A 71 -21.23 1.52 -1.28
N ASP A 72 -20.09 0.92 -0.92
CA ASP A 72 -18.77 1.55 -1.00
C ASP A 72 -18.00 1.10 -2.25
N THR A 73 -18.63 0.28 -3.11
CA THR A 73 -18.02 -0.15 -4.36
C THR A 73 -17.80 1.03 -5.29
N ARG A 74 -16.63 1.06 -5.94
CA ARG A 74 -16.24 2.12 -6.86
C ARG A 74 -16.09 1.54 -8.25
N ARG A 75 -16.46 2.32 -9.27
CA ARG A 75 -16.30 1.94 -10.68
C ARG A 75 -15.22 2.80 -11.32
N ALA A 76 -14.18 2.16 -11.83
CA ALA A 76 -13.22 2.82 -12.70
C ALA A 76 -13.71 2.76 -14.16
N THR A 77 -13.54 3.85 -14.89
CA THR A 77 -13.80 3.91 -16.34
C THR A 77 -12.56 4.44 -17.03
N SER A 78 -12.19 3.83 -18.15
CA SER A 78 -11.06 4.27 -18.98
C SER A 78 -11.59 4.99 -20.21
N SER A 79 -10.88 6.03 -20.64
CA SER A 79 -11.15 6.70 -21.92
C SER A 79 -10.72 5.85 -23.12
N ASP A 80 -9.79 4.94 -22.92
CA ASP A 80 -9.31 3.98 -23.93
C ASP A 80 -9.10 2.59 -23.28
N PRO A 81 -10.14 1.73 -23.29
CA PRO A 81 -10.07 0.39 -22.68
C PRO A 81 -9.12 -0.59 -23.40
N ASP A 82 -8.76 -0.34 -24.66
CA ASP A 82 -7.85 -1.20 -25.41
C ASP A 82 -6.38 -0.95 -24.99
N VAL A 83 -6.07 0.29 -24.58
CA VAL A 83 -4.75 0.66 -24.06
C VAL A 83 -4.63 0.41 -22.56
N MET A 84 -5.65 0.75 -21.77
CA MET A 84 -5.61 0.64 -20.31
C MET A 84 -6.98 0.33 -19.72
N GLN A 85 -7.04 -0.71 -18.90
CA GLN A 85 -8.19 -1.01 -18.05
C GLN A 85 -7.83 -0.77 -16.59
N ALA A 86 -8.82 -0.40 -15.78
CA ALA A 86 -8.65 -0.16 -14.36
C ALA A 86 -9.78 -0.81 -13.56
N THR A 87 -9.45 -1.30 -12.37
CA THR A 87 -10.39 -1.83 -11.38
C THR A 87 -10.24 -1.04 -10.09
N ALA A 88 -11.35 -0.64 -9.47
CA ALA A 88 -11.33 0.12 -8.23
C ALA A 88 -11.84 -0.75 -7.07
N ASN A 89 -11.10 -0.76 -5.96
CA ASN A 89 -11.51 -1.43 -4.73
C ASN A 89 -12.47 -0.54 -3.92
N ALA A 90 -13.17 -1.14 -2.95
CA ALA A 90 -13.93 -0.39 -1.96
C ALA A 90 -12.98 0.56 -1.20
N GLY A 91 -13.30 1.86 -1.20
CA GLY A 91 -12.45 2.91 -0.62
C GLY A 91 -11.47 3.60 -1.59
N ALA A 92 -11.43 3.23 -2.87
CA ALA A 92 -10.62 3.96 -3.86
C ALA A 92 -11.10 5.41 -4.00
N GLN A 93 -10.21 6.40 -3.89
CA GLN A 93 -10.58 7.82 -3.95
C GLN A 93 -11.27 8.18 -5.27
N GLU A 94 -12.36 8.94 -5.19
CA GLU A 94 -13.09 9.43 -6.37
C GLU A 94 -12.30 10.56 -7.03
N GLY A 95 -12.14 10.49 -8.34
CA GLY A 95 -11.39 11.49 -9.07
C GLY A 95 -11.19 11.13 -10.54
N THR A 96 -10.67 12.09 -11.29
CA THR A 96 -10.20 11.87 -12.66
C THR A 96 -8.68 11.80 -12.64
N PHE A 97 -8.14 10.69 -13.14
CA PHE A 97 -6.70 10.45 -13.19
C PHE A 97 -6.24 10.45 -14.65
N ARG A 98 -5.13 11.15 -14.93
CA ARG A 98 -4.55 11.21 -16.28
C ARG A 98 -3.32 10.30 -16.35
N PHE A 99 -3.39 9.28 -17.19
CA PHE A 99 -2.28 8.38 -17.45
C PHE A 99 -1.76 8.57 -18.87
N VAL A 100 -0.45 8.39 -19.05
CA VAL A 100 0.20 8.34 -20.36
C VAL A 100 0.96 7.02 -20.42
N VAL A 101 0.49 6.10 -21.27
CA VAL A 101 1.12 4.78 -21.45
C VAL A 101 2.21 4.91 -22.51
N ASP A 102 3.47 4.78 -22.11
CA ASP A 102 4.61 4.91 -23.02
C ASP A 102 5.13 3.55 -23.52
N ARG A 103 5.34 2.61 -22.59
CA ARG A 103 5.88 1.29 -22.86
C ARG A 103 5.31 0.26 -21.87
N LEU A 104 4.99 -0.92 -22.39
CA LEU A 104 4.59 -2.06 -21.56
C LEU A 104 5.79 -2.64 -20.80
N VAL A 105 5.54 -3.14 -19.60
CA VAL A 105 6.53 -3.92 -18.87
C VAL A 105 6.82 -5.19 -19.68
N SER A 106 8.10 -5.41 -20.00
CA SER A 106 8.56 -6.61 -20.68
C SER A 106 9.32 -7.52 -19.72
N SER A 107 9.13 -8.83 -19.83
CA SER A 107 10.02 -9.78 -19.17
C SER A 107 11.32 -9.94 -19.96
N ARG A 108 12.46 -10.02 -19.27
CA ARG A 108 13.74 -10.30 -19.90
C ARG A 108 13.86 -11.80 -20.14
N GLN A 109 14.07 -12.19 -21.39
CA GLN A 109 14.44 -13.56 -21.76
C GLN A 109 15.89 -13.59 -22.24
N MET A 110 16.66 -14.55 -21.76
CA MET A 110 18.02 -14.80 -22.23
C MET A 110 18.05 -16.21 -22.80
N LEU A 111 18.43 -16.32 -24.08
CA LEU A 111 18.61 -17.60 -24.74
C LEU A 111 20.10 -17.92 -24.81
N SER A 112 20.48 -19.16 -24.54
CA SER A 112 21.86 -19.59 -24.80
C SER A 112 22.15 -19.54 -26.29
N ARG A 113 23.43 -19.31 -26.66
CA ARG A 113 23.86 -19.33 -28.08
C ARG A 113 23.93 -20.75 -28.66
N GLY A 114 23.43 -21.76 -27.94
CA GLY A 114 23.63 -23.18 -28.25
C GLY A 114 24.93 -23.74 -27.65
N PHE A 115 24.98 -25.06 -27.50
CA PHE A 115 26.15 -25.80 -27.05
C PHE A 115 26.61 -26.74 -28.18
N ALA A 116 27.91 -27.03 -28.26
CA ALA A 116 28.48 -27.84 -29.33
C ALA A 116 27.94 -29.28 -29.35
N ASP A 117 27.56 -29.81 -28.19
CA ASP A 117 26.97 -31.13 -28.01
C ASP A 117 26.10 -31.17 -26.74
N ARG A 118 25.40 -32.28 -26.52
CA ARG A 118 24.42 -32.42 -25.42
C ARG A 118 25.05 -32.74 -24.06
N ASN A 119 26.18 -33.43 -24.00
CA ASN A 119 26.62 -34.15 -22.78
C ASN A 119 28.11 -34.53 -22.70
N THR A 120 28.95 -34.02 -23.59
CA THR A 120 30.35 -34.41 -23.77
C THR A 120 31.27 -33.27 -23.37
N THR A 121 31.01 -32.06 -23.87
CA THR A 121 31.84 -30.89 -23.57
C THR A 121 31.29 -30.16 -22.33
N GLY A 122 32.10 -30.06 -21.28
CA GLY A 122 31.78 -29.26 -20.09
C GLY A 122 31.76 -27.77 -20.41
N LEU A 123 30.84 -27.02 -19.79
CA LEU A 123 30.65 -25.58 -20.04
C LEU A 123 31.78 -24.68 -19.50
N GLY A 124 32.74 -25.24 -18.76
CA GLY A 124 33.83 -24.47 -18.12
C GLY A 124 33.37 -23.48 -17.05
N ALA A 125 32.09 -23.50 -16.68
CA ALA A 125 31.53 -22.60 -15.67
C ALA A 125 31.84 -23.10 -14.26
N SER A 126 32.57 -22.30 -13.48
CA SER A 126 32.87 -22.57 -12.07
C SER A 126 31.87 -21.95 -11.11
N LYS A 127 31.18 -20.88 -11.51
CA LYS A 127 30.14 -20.20 -10.73
C LYS A 127 29.14 -19.51 -11.66
N PHE A 128 27.87 -19.55 -11.28
CA PHE A 128 26.83 -18.67 -11.80
C PHE A 128 26.45 -17.67 -10.72
N THR A 129 26.44 -16.38 -11.06
CA THR A 129 25.97 -15.32 -10.17
C THR A 129 24.74 -14.69 -10.82
N PHE A 130 23.66 -14.59 -10.05
CA PHE A 130 22.44 -13.91 -10.45
C PHE A 130 22.26 -12.70 -9.54
N GLU A 131 22.23 -11.50 -10.13
CA GLU A 131 22.05 -10.25 -9.40
C GLU A 131 20.65 -9.70 -9.70
N PRO A 132 19.67 -9.87 -8.80
CA PRO A 132 18.37 -9.26 -8.98
C PRO A 132 18.46 -7.72 -8.88
N PRO A 133 17.52 -6.96 -9.49
CA PRO A 133 17.51 -5.50 -9.38
C PRO A 133 17.52 -5.00 -7.93
N GLU A 134 16.92 -5.77 -7.02
CA GLU A 134 16.84 -5.50 -5.59
C GLU A 134 18.17 -5.61 -4.84
N THR A 135 19.24 -6.15 -5.43
CA THR A 135 20.58 -6.16 -4.81
C THR A 135 21.53 -5.12 -5.41
N ARG A 136 21.10 -4.43 -6.49
CA ARG A 136 21.92 -3.40 -7.13
C ARG A 136 22.06 -2.18 -6.23
N LEU A 137 23.30 -1.74 -6.00
CA LEU A 137 23.59 -0.51 -5.25
C LEU A 137 23.09 0.74 -5.98
N ASN A 138 22.97 0.68 -7.31
CA ASN A 138 22.31 1.71 -8.09
C ASN A 138 20.82 1.38 -8.33
N ARG A 139 19.93 2.28 -7.93
CA ARG A 139 18.49 2.16 -8.17
C ARG A 139 18.05 3.18 -9.21
N ASP A 140 17.21 2.77 -10.16
CA ASP A 140 16.54 3.71 -11.05
C ASP A 140 15.43 4.43 -10.26
N MET A 141 15.59 5.74 -10.05
CA MET A 141 14.60 6.56 -9.34
C MET A 141 13.57 7.12 -10.31
N ASN A 142 12.28 7.06 -9.95
CA ASN A 142 11.22 7.64 -10.76
C ASN A 142 11.20 9.16 -10.64
N LEU A 143 10.94 9.85 -11.74
CA LEU A 143 10.78 11.30 -11.76
C LEU A 143 9.55 11.77 -10.97
N SER A 144 8.54 10.91 -10.77
CA SER A 144 7.36 11.21 -9.94
C SER A 144 7.68 11.37 -8.46
N ASP A 145 8.79 10.79 -8.01
CA ASP A 145 9.13 10.69 -6.59
C ASP A 145 10.01 11.87 -6.13
N LEU A 146 10.44 12.71 -7.08
CA LEU A 146 11.27 13.89 -6.86
C LEU A 146 10.44 15.10 -6.38
N ASN A 147 11.13 16.20 -6.07
CA ASN A 147 10.56 17.46 -5.57
C ASN A 147 9.65 17.28 -4.36
N GLY A 148 10.04 16.41 -3.43
CA GLY A 148 9.24 16.15 -2.24
C GLY A 148 7.89 15.47 -2.52
N GLY A 149 7.79 14.73 -3.63
CA GLY A 149 6.59 14.01 -4.07
C GLY A 149 5.70 14.78 -5.05
N GLU A 150 6.08 15.98 -5.47
CA GLU A 150 5.41 16.71 -6.57
C GLU A 150 5.78 16.11 -7.94
N GLY A 151 6.95 15.49 -8.03
CA GLY A 151 7.52 14.96 -9.25
C GLY A 151 8.09 16.01 -10.20
N ILE A 152 8.60 15.54 -11.34
CA ILE A 152 9.09 16.36 -12.45
C ILE A 152 8.02 16.46 -13.53
N GLN A 153 7.79 17.66 -14.04
CA GLN A 153 6.91 17.85 -15.19
C GLN A 153 7.58 17.35 -16.46
N ARG A 154 6.93 16.41 -17.17
CA ARG A 154 7.37 15.93 -18.48
C ARG A 154 7.24 17.01 -19.54
N GLY A 155 8.19 17.06 -20.46
CA GLY A 155 8.23 18.07 -21.51
C GLY A 155 9.59 18.15 -22.15
N LYS A 156 9.99 19.35 -22.57
CA LYS A 156 11.24 19.57 -23.28
C LYS A 156 12.04 20.69 -22.63
N ILE A 157 13.35 20.56 -22.67
CA ILE A 157 14.29 21.57 -22.19
C ILE A 157 15.11 22.09 -23.36
N VAL A 158 15.55 23.34 -23.28
CA VAL A 158 16.45 23.93 -24.28
C VAL A 158 17.82 24.12 -23.65
N ILE A 159 18.84 23.60 -24.31
CA ILE A 159 20.25 23.81 -23.96
C ILE A 159 20.86 24.70 -25.04
N GLU A 160 21.42 25.82 -24.64
CA GLU A 160 22.12 26.74 -25.52
C GLU A 160 23.59 26.80 -25.17
N GLN A 161 24.46 26.70 -26.17
CA GLN A 161 25.91 26.76 -26.01
C GLN A 161 26.50 27.52 -27.20
N GLY A 162 27.01 28.73 -26.95
CA GLY A 162 27.46 29.62 -28.02
C GLY A 162 26.32 29.97 -28.99
N SER A 163 26.46 29.57 -30.26
CA SER A 163 25.42 29.74 -31.29
C SER A 163 24.50 28.52 -31.46
N ALA A 164 24.80 27.41 -30.77
CA ALA A 164 23.97 26.22 -30.82
C ALA A 164 22.80 26.33 -29.83
N SER A 165 21.63 25.86 -30.25
CA SER A 165 20.42 25.76 -29.42
C SER A 165 19.77 24.43 -29.74
N VAL A 166 19.69 23.55 -28.74
CA VAL A 166 19.19 22.17 -28.88
C VAL A 166 18.03 21.98 -27.93
N GLU A 167 16.92 21.46 -28.47
CA GLU A 167 15.77 21.04 -27.69
C GLU A 167 15.90 19.55 -27.35
N VAL A 168 15.97 19.22 -26.06
CA VAL A 168 16.03 17.84 -25.57
C VAL A 168 14.63 17.43 -25.13
N ASP A 169 14.10 16.37 -25.75
CA ASP A 169 12.77 15.85 -25.46
C ASP A 169 12.81 14.85 -24.29
N LEU A 170 12.22 15.26 -23.17
CA LEU A 170 12.08 14.47 -21.95
C LEU A 170 10.63 14.03 -21.70
N SER A 171 9.73 14.20 -22.68
CA SER A 171 8.30 13.89 -22.54
C SER A 171 8.06 12.40 -22.23
N ARG A 172 8.98 11.54 -22.68
CA ARG A 172 8.96 10.09 -22.47
C ARG A 172 9.80 9.62 -21.28
N ALA A 173 10.55 10.51 -20.63
CA ALA A 173 11.39 10.14 -19.50
C ALA A 173 10.52 9.71 -18.30
N VAL A 174 10.85 8.57 -17.70
CA VAL A 174 10.17 8.05 -16.50
C VAL A 174 11.09 8.10 -15.30
N THR A 175 12.38 7.86 -15.51
CA THR A 175 13.39 7.77 -14.47
C THR A 175 14.47 8.85 -14.61
N VAL A 176 15.20 9.09 -13.52
CA VAL A 176 16.40 9.94 -13.51
C VAL A 176 17.40 9.51 -14.58
N ASN A 177 17.58 8.19 -14.78
CA ASN A 177 18.49 7.65 -15.79
C ASN A 177 18.02 7.90 -17.23
N ASP A 178 16.72 8.03 -17.47
CA ASP A 178 16.22 8.43 -18.79
C ASP A 178 16.54 9.89 -19.08
N VAL A 179 16.46 10.77 -18.07
CA VAL A 179 16.87 12.19 -18.20
C VAL A 179 18.37 12.28 -18.49
N LEU A 180 19.19 11.59 -17.68
CA LEU A 180 20.65 11.56 -17.88
C LEU A 180 21.00 11.06 -19.29
N ARG A 181 20.34 10.00 -19.77
CA ARG A 181 20.57 9.46 -21.10
C ARG A 181 20.15 10.47 -22.18
N ALA A 182 18.93 11.02 -22.10
CA ALA A 182 18.41 11.94 -23.10
C ALA A 182 19.26 13.21 -23.23
N VAL A 183 19.78 13.73 -22.12
CA VAL A 183 20.69 14.90 -22.15
C VAL A 183 22.07 14.52 -22.68
N ASN A 184 22.65 13.40 -22.22
CA ASN A 184 23.98 12.96 -22.67
C ASN A 184 24.01 12.50 -24.14
N ASP A 185 22.88 12.02 -24.68
CA ASP A 185 22.75 11.60 -26.08
C ASP A 185 22.36 12.78 -27.00
N ALA A 186 22.14 13.98 -26.46
CA ALA A 186 21.75 15.14 -27.24
C ALA A 186 22.89 15.60 -28.16
N THR A 187 22.62 15.71 -29.46
CA THR A 187 23.61 16.16 -30.45
C THR A 187 23.52 17.66 -30.69
N GLY A 188 24.66 18.33 -30.87
CA GLY A 188 24.74 19.76 -31.23
C GLY A 188 25.13 20.68 -30.07
N VAL A 189 25.17 20.14 -28.85
CA VAL A 189 25.80 20.73 -27.67
C VAL A 189 26.74 19.70 -27.07
N ASP A 190 27.75 20.18 -26.35
CA ASP A 190 28.78 19.35 -25.74
C ASP A 190 28.71 19.49 -24.22
N VAL A 191 27.72 18.80 -23.65
CA VAL A 191 27.41 18.79 -22.21
C VAL A 191 27.23 17.36 -21.72
N ARG A 192 27.72 17.12 -20.50
CA ARG A 192 27.61 15.86 -19.78
C ARG A 192 26.76 16.06 -18.54
N ALA A 193 25.64 15.35 -18.44
CA ALA A 193 24.78 15.32 -17.26
C ALA A 193 25.20 14.19 -16.30
N THR A 194 25.32 14.53 -15.03
CA THR A 194 25.65 13.68 -13.88
C THR A 194 24.73 14.02 -12.71
N LEU A 195 24.87 13.29 -11.60
CA LEU A 195 24.16 13.57 -10.36
C LEU A 195 25.15 13.93 -9.27
N ARG A 196 24.81 14.94 -8.48
CA ARG A 196 25.55 15.35 -7.29
C ARG A 196 24.56 15.77 -6.21
N ASP A 197 24.73 15.23 -5.00
CA ASP A 197 24.01 15.68 -3.79
C ASP A 197 22.47 15.82 -3.92
N GLY A 198 21.84 14.96 -4.73
CA GLY A 198 20.39 14.98 -4.94
C GLY A 198 19.91 15.98 -6.00
N ALA A 199 20.83 16.56 -6.76
CA ALA A 199 20.60 17.44 -7.90
C ALA A 199 21.16 16.84 -9.19
N PHE A 200 20.69 17.37 -10.32
CA PHE A 200 21.33 17.18 -11.61
C PHE A 200 22.49 18.19 -11.75
N GLU A 201 23.64 17.72 -12.21
CA GLU A 201 24.80 18.55 -12.52
C GLU A 201 25.08 18.39 -14.02
N LEU A 202 25.29 19.49 -14.72
CA LEU A 202 25.77 19.46 -16.11
C LEU A 202 27.13 20.11 -16.19
N ARG A 203 28.00 19.52 -16.99
CA ARG A 203 29.34 20.03 -17.27
C ARG A 203 29.58 20.09 -18.76
N SER A 204 30.20 21.16 -19.25
CA SER A 204 30.69 21.21 -20.64
C SER A 204 31.97 20.39 -20.80
N GLU A 205 32.06 19.57 -21.86
CA GLU A 205 33.31 18.85 -22.17
C GLU A 205 34.32 19.74 -22.92
N SER A 206 33.83 20.71 -23.72
CA SER A 206 34.62 21.71 -24.46
C SER A 206 35.03 22.93 -23.64
N GLY A 207 34.46 23.11 -22.44
CA GLY A 207 34.66 24.29 -21.60
C GLY A 207 33.91 25.53 -22.07
N GLN A 208 32.98 25.39 -23.03
CA GLN A 208 32.12 26.48 -23.47
C GLN A 208 30.96 26.70 -22.50
N ALA A 209 30.66 27.97 -22.21
CA ALA A 209 29.51 28.34 -21.38
C ALA A 209 28.20 27.90 -22.05
N PHE A 210 27.27 27.41 -21.24
CA PHE A 210 25.96 26.99 -21.70
C PHE A 210 24.87 27.48 -20.74
N THR A 211 23.65 27.56 -21.25
CA THR A 211 22.47 27.91 -20.47
C THR A 211 21.36 26.90 -20.72
N ILE A 212 20.59 26.60 -19.69
CA ILE A 212 19.43 25.72 -19.79
C ILE A 212 18.20 26.52 -19.42
N ARG A 213 17.14 26.36 -20.21
CA ARG A 213 15.84 26.97 -19.95
C ARG A 213 14.69 26.05 -20.32
N ASP A 214 13.51 26.42 -19.84
CA ASP A 214 12.27 25.82 -20.27
C ASP A 214 11.90 26.20 -21.71
N THR A 215 11.21 25.29 -22.38
CA THR A 215 10.47 25.59 -23.60
C THR A 215 9.25 26.47 -23.29
N LEU A 216 8.72 27.20 -24.27
CA LEU A 216 7.56 28.07 -24.07
C LEU A 216 6.35 27.27 -23.56
N GLY A 217 5.86 27.61 -22.36
CA GLY A 217 4.76 26.90 -21.71
C GLY A 217 5.16 25.60 -20.99
N GLY A 218 6.46 25.28 -20.94
CA GLY A 218 7.02 24.19 -20.15
C GLY A 218 7.60 24.66 -18.82
N SER A 219 7.80 23.71 -17.90
CA SER A 219 8.49 23.89 -16.62
C SER A 219 9.40 22.69 -16.30
N THR A 220 9.74 21.88 -17.31
CA THR A 220 10.56 20.67 -17.14
C THR A 220 11.96 21.00 -16.64
N ALA A 221 12.63 22.00 -17.21
CA ALA A 221 13.95 22.44 -16.73
C ALA A 221 13.84 23.01 -15.31
N SER A 222 12.80 23.82 -15.03
CA SER A 222 12.59 24.39 -13.70
C SER A 222 12.35 23.32 -12.65
N THR A 223 11.49 22.34 -12.93
CA THR A 223 11.19 21.24 -12.01
C THR A 223 12.38 20.28 -11.86
N LEU A 224 13.24 20.14 -12.87
CA LEU A 224 14.53 19.43 -12.74
C LEU A 224 15.58 20.21 -11.94
N GLY A 225 15.31 21.45 -11.55
CA GLY A 225 16.27 22.33 -10.89
C GLY A 225 17.37 22.85 -11.82
N LEU A 226 17.19 22.76 -13.14
CA LEU A 226 18.25 22.98 -14.13
C LEU A 226 18.18 24.33 -14.84
N VAL A 227 17.22 25.21 -14.53
CA VAL A 227 17.16 26.54 -15.18
C VAL A 227 18.31 27.38 -14.67
N GLY A 228 19.21 27.78 -15.57
CA GLY A 228 20.38 28.56 -15.18
C GLY A 228 21.44 28.66 -16.25
N SER A 229 22.53 29.33 -15.91
CA SER A 229 23.73 29.46 -16.74
C SER A 229 24.89 28.76 -16.06
N SER A 230 25.73 28.07 -16.83
CA SER A 230 26.94 27.46 -16.32
C SER A 230 27.87 28.50 -15.71
N SER A 231 28.58 28.10 -14.67
CA SER A 231 29.63 28.87 -14.01
C SER A 231 30.99 28.25 -14.29
N ASP A 232 32.01 29.09 -14.48
CA ASP A 232 33.38 28.63 -14.66
C ASP A 232 34.04 28.41 -13.30
N THR A 233 34.37 27.16 -13.00
CA THR A 233 35.19 26.80 -11.84
C THR A 233 36.46 26.13 -12.33
N GLY A 234 37.54 26.91 -12.47
CA GLY A 234 38.87 26.39 -12.81
C GLY A 234 39.02 25.92 -14.26
N GLY A 235 38.39 26.60 -15.21
CA GLY A 235 38.40 26.25 -16.64
C GLY A 235 37.37 25.18 -17.00
N VAL A 236 36.44 24.90 -16.09
CA VAL A 236 35.38 23.93 -16.27
C VAL A 236 34.05 24.64 -16.09
N GLN A 237 33.25 24.67 -17.16
CA GLN A 237 31.90 25.20 -17.13
C GLN A 237 30.96 24.15 -16.55
N THR A 238 30.39 24.44 -15.38
CA THR A 238 29.47 23.54 -14.67
C THR A 238 28.21 24.32 -14.27
N LEU A 239 27.06 23.69 -14.44
CA LEU A 239 25.79 24.12 -13.88
C LEU A 239 25.36 23.08 -12.85
N GLU A 240 25.40 23.47 -11.57
CA GLU A 240 24.81 22.69 -10.49
C GLU A 240 23.35 23.09 -10.37
N GLY A 241 22.45 22.12 -10.52
CA GLY A 241 21.03 22.36 -10.37
C GLY A 241 20.57 22.44 -8.91
N ASP A 242 19.34 22.88 -8.71
CA ASP A 242 18.69 22.80 -7.42
C ASP A 242 18.48 21.35 -6.99
N ARG A 243 18.47 21.12 -5.67
CA ARG A 243 18.22 19.79 -5.12
C ARG A 243 16.77 19.38 -5.37
N VAL A 244 16.59 18.28 -6.10
CA VAL A 244 15.28 17.70 -6.43
C VAL A 244 14.97 16.42 -5.66
N TYR A 245 15.97 15.76 -5.08
CA TYR A 245 15.76 14.56 -4.26
C TYR A 245 15.79 14.90 -2.76
N TYR A 246 14.61 15.08 -2.20
CA TYR A 246 14.40 15.37 -0.79
C TYR A 246 13.00 14.91 -0.35
N ILE A 247 12.82 14.74 0.95
CA ILE A 247 11.54 14.48 1.60
C ILE A 247 10.77 15.78 1.66
N GLY A 248 9.58 15.80 1.09
CA GLY A 248 8.58 16.86 1.24
C GLY A 248 7.29 16.32 1.85
N ALA A 249 6.29 17.18 1.95
CA ALA A 249 5.00 16.80 2.51
C ALA A 249 4.28 15.71 1.69
N ASN A 250 4.52 15.66 0.39
CA ASN A 250 3.86 14.73 -0.53
C ASN A 250 4.69 13.47 -0.84
N THR A 251 5.89 13.35 -0.27
CA THR A 251 6.70 12.14 -0.36
C THR A 251 5.93 10.96 0.24
N GLN A 252 5.71 9.92 -0.57
CA GLN A 252 4.98 8.74 -0.13
C GLN A 252 5.77 7.96 0.94
N LEU A 253 5.08 7.43 1.94
CA LEU A 253 5.72 6.61 2.97
C LEU A 253 6.30 5.31 2.41
N SER A 254 5.72 4.79 1.32
CA SER A 254 6.13 3.56 0.64
C SER A 254 7.51 3.66 -0.01
N ILE A 255 7.94 4.85 -0.45
CA ILE A 255 9.21 5.04 -1.14
C ILE A 255 10.39 5.27 -0.18
N LEU A 256 10.11 5.53 1.09
CA LEU A 256 11.13 5.73 2.11
C LEU A 256 11.93 4.45 2.34
N ARG A 257 13.14 4.61 2.90
CA ARG A 257 14.03 3.50 3.24
C ARG A 257 14.28 2.58 2.04
N ASP A 258 14.62 3.18 0.90
CA ASP A 258 14.85 2.49 -0.37
C ASP A 258 13.66 1.63 -0.85
N GLY A 259 12.42 2.06 -0.56
CA GLY A 259 11.20 1.33 -0.94
C GLY A 259 10.76 0.26 0.07
N ASN A 260 11.45 0.10 1.20
CA ASN A 260 10.99 -0.74 2.30
C ASN A 260 9.80 -0.11 3.05
N GLY A 261 9.62 1.20 2.87
CA GLY A 261 8.51 1.95 3.41
C GLY A 261 8.49 2.08 4.93
N VAL A 262 7.31 2.43 5.42
CA VAL A 262 6.98 2.56 6.83
C VAL A 262 5.86 1.60 7.16
N TYR A 263 6.07 0.76 8.17
CA TYR A 263 5.00 -0.07 8.72
C TYR A 263 3.87 0.80 9.26
N ILE A 264 2.63 0.47 8.92
CA ILE A 264 1.43 1.09 9.47
C ILE A 264 0.52 -0.04 9.92
N GLY A 265 0.14 -0.03 11.19
CA GLY A 265 -0.75 -1.03 11.75
C GLY A 265 -2.14 -0.97 11.11
N ASP A 266 -2.70 -2.13 10.83
CA ASP A 266 -4.05 -2.34 10.28
C ASP A 266 -5.09 -2.62 11.37
N ILE A 267 -4.75 -2.29 12.63
CA ILE A 267 -5.60 -2.59 13.78
C ILE A 267 -6.90 -1.77 13.69
N VAL A 268 -8.02 -2.36 14.09
CA VAL A 268 -9.35 -1.73 14.16
C VAL A 268 -9.87 -1.71 15.60
N GLY A 269 -10.45 -0.58 16.04
CA GLY A 269 -10.97 -0.41 17.40
C GLY A 269 -10.59 0.91 18.07
N THR A 270 -10.91 1.05 19.36
CA THR A 270 -10.68 2.26 20.16
C THR A 270 -9.31 2.26 20.83
N GLY A 271 -8.60 3.40 20.80
CA GLY A 271 -7.34 3.58 21.54
C GLY A 271 -6.10 3.01 20.84
N LEU A 272 -6.16 2.83 19.53
CA LEU A 272 -5.07 2.29 18.71
C LEU A 272 -3.96 3.29 18.46
N TYR A 273 -2.74 2.78 18.33
CA TYR A 273 -1.54 3.54 18.05
C TYR A 273 -0.47 2.63 17.45
N ASP A 274 0.43 3.21 16.67
CA ASP A 274 1.59 2.54 16.09
C ASP A 274 2.81 2.64 17.02
N PHE A 275 2.97 3.79 17.66
CA PHE A 275 4.04 4.06 18.62
C PHE A 275 3.60 5.12 19.63
N GLU A 276 4.34 5.22 20.74
CA GLU A 276 4.10 6.19 21.79
C GLU A 276 5.35 7.01 22.10
N LEU A 277 5.14 8.27 22.48
CA LEU A 277 6.16 9.12 23.09
C LEU A 277 5.82 9.25 24.57
N ARG A 278 6.74 8.85 25.44
CA ARG A 278 6.67 9.10 26.87
C ARG A 278 7.47 10.34 27.16
N ILE A 279 6.81 11.34 27.74
CA ILE A 279 7.35 12.68 27.93
C ILE A 279 7.34 12.94 29.42
N ASP A 280 8.53 13.10 29.99
CA ASP A 280 8.67 13.54 31.37
C ASP A 280 8.82 15.07 31.34
N ASP A 281 7.82 15.77 31.88
CA ASP A 281 7.82 17.22 31.95
C ASP A 281 9.00 17.69 32.82
N SER A 282 9.81 18.58 32.24
CA SER A 282 11.00 19.19 32.83
C SER A 282 10.75 19.98 34.15
N GLY A 283 9.48 20.15 34.57
CA GLY A 283 9.11 20.91 35.76
C GLY A 283 8.31 20.18 36.86
N GLY A 284 7.93 18.91 36.72
CA GLY A 284 6.93 18.36 37.67
C GLY A 284 6.57 16.87 37.60
N GLY A 285 7.53 15.96 37.41
CA GLY A 285 7.44 14.54 37.79
C GLY A 285 6.29 13.69 37.22
N THR A 286 5.42 14.22 36.36
CA THR A 286 4.27 13.53 35.78
C THR A 286 4.62 13.14 34.36
N GLN A 287 4.69 11.83 34.11
CA GLN A 287 4.94 11.28 32.79
C GLN A 287 3.65 11.34 31.95
N GLN A 288 3.69 12.07 30.84
CA GLN A 288 2.63 12.09 29.83
C GLN A 288 2.94 11.09 28.73
N THR A 289 1.90 10.42 28.19
CA THR A 289 2.07 9.46 27.10
C THR A 289 1.28 9.91 25.89
N VAL A 290 1.97 10.18 24.80
CA VAL A 290 1.38 10.58 23.52
C VAL A 290 1.36 9.39 22.60
N ARG A 291 0.16 8.92 22.26
CA ARG A 291 -0.04 7.78 21.38
C ARG A 291 -0.29 8.25 19.95
N VAL A 292 0.57 7.85 19.02
CA VAL A 292 0.49 8.24 17.61
C VAL A 292 -0.06 7.09 16.78
N ASN A 293 -1.12 7.34 16.01
CA ASN A 293 -1.74 6.39 15.09
C ASN A 293 -1.66 6.90 13.65
N LEU A 294 -0.87 6.24 12.81
CA LEU A 294 -0.77 6.48 11.37
C LEU A 294 -1.75 5.63 10.56
N GLY A 295 -2.39 4.64 11.17
CA GLY A 295 -3.46 3.85 10.58
C GLY A 295 -4.77 4.61 10.40
N ALA A 296 -5.77 3.93 9.85
CA ALA A 296 -7.11 4.49 9.71
C ALA A 296 -7.73 4.73 11.09
N VAL A 297 -8.41 5.87 11.26
CA VAL A 297 -9.10 6.20 12.51
C VAL A 297 -10.59 6.01 12.35
N TYR A 298 -11.15 5.20 13.25
CA TYR A 298 -12.57 4.89 13.33
C TYR A 298 -13.13 5.44 14.64
N GLU A 299 -14.33 6.00 14.56
CA GLU A 299 -15.12 6.39 15.73
C GLU A 299 -16.44 5.64 15.72
N GLU A 300 -16.95 5.31 16.90
CA GLU A 300 -18.26 4.69 17.02
C GLU A 300 -19.34 5.76 17.00
N GLU A 301 -20.21 5.73 15.98
CA GLU A 301 -21.40 6.56 15.88
C GLU A 301 -22.61 5.63 15.71
N ASP A 302 -23.59 5.75 16.61
CA ASP A 302 -24.82 4.95 16.60
C ASP A 302 -24.59 3.42 16.52
N GLY A 303 -23.55 2.93 17.21
CA GLY A 303 -23.19 1.49 17.24
C GLY A 303 -22.51 0.99 15.96
N LYS A 304 -22.03 1.88 15.09
CA LYS A 304 -21.25 1.56 13.89
C LYS A 304 -19.89 2.26 13.92
N PHE A 305 -18.85 1.57 13.47
CA PHE A 305 -17.55 2.19 13.26
C PHE A 305 -17.57 2.99 11.96
N VAL A 306 -17.47 4.31 12.08
CA VAL A 306 -17.36 5.25 10.97
C VAL A 306 -15.90 5.67 10.84
N GLN A 307 -15.34 5.53 9.64
CA GLN A 307 -13.98 5.99 9.37
C GLN A 307 -13.94 7.52 9.33
N LYS A 308 -13.20 8.13 10.25
CA LYS A 308 -12.98 9.59 10.32
C LYS A 308 -11.75 10.04 9.55
N ALA A 309 -10.73 9.19 9.47
CA ALA A 309 -9.52 9.48 8.71
C ALA A 309 -8.95 8.21 8.06
N PRO A 310 -8.42 8.31 6.83
CA PRO A 310 -7.67 7.23 6.21
C PRO A 310 -6.32 7.02 6.89
N ALA A 311 -5.72 5.85 6.64
CA ALA A 311 -4.32 5.62 6.97
C ALA A 311 -3.45 6.63 6.21
N VAL A 312 -2.40 7.09 6.87
CA VAL A 312 -1.45 8.04 6.31
C VAL A 312 -0.67 7.38 5.18
N SER A 313 -0.53 8.09 4.06
CA SER A 313 0.25 7.62 2.90
C SER A 313 1.46 8.49 2.58
N THR A 314 1.60 9.67 3.21
CA THR A 314 2.69 10.63 2.94
C THR A 314 3.40 11.10 4.20
N MET A 315 4.62 11.61 4.04
CA MET A 315 5.39 12.20 5.14
C MET A 315 4.71 13.40 5.78
N GLY A 316 4.03 14.24 4.99
CA GLY A 316 3.24 15.36 5.51
C GLY A 316 2.08 14.88 6.38
N GLY A 317 1.38 13.83 5.96
CA GLY A 317 0.34 13.20 6.77
C GLY A 317 0.89 12.60 8.06
N ALA A 318 2.08 11.99 8.03
CA ALA A 318 2.70 11.40 9.22
C ALA A 318 3.10 12.49 10.23
N VAL A 319 3.70 13.58 9.75
CA VAL A 319 4.03 14.76 10.57
C VAL A 319 2.76 15.37 11.17
N ALA A 320 1.70 15.53 10.37
CA ALA A 320 0.42 16.04 10.86
C ALA A 320 -0.13 15.16 11.98
N ARG A 321 -0.14 13.84 11.80
CA ARG A 321 -0.62 12.88 12.79
C ARG A 321 0.14 12.90 14.11
N ILE A 322 1.47 13.05 14.05
CA ILE A 322 2.30 13.21 15.25
C ILE A 322 1.94 14.52 15.97
N ASN A 323 1.84 15.63 15.23
CA ASN A 323 1.52 16.93 15.80
C ASN A 323 0.12 17.00 16.39
N GLU A 324 -0.87 16.41 15.74
CA GLU A 324 -2.24 16.28 16.26
C GLU A 324 -2.26 15.48 17.57
N ALA A 325 -1.51 14.38 17.66
CA ALA A 325 -1.41 13.59 18.89
C ALA A 325 -0.75 14.40 20.02
N LEU A 326 0.32 15.15 19.73
CA LEU A 326 0.98 16.03 20.69
C LEU A 326 0.03 17.13 21.21
N GLN A 327 -0.73 17.76 20.30
CA GLN A 327 -1.69 18.80 20.65
C GLN A 327 -2.85 18.26 21.48
N LYS A 328 -3.34 17.05 21.17
CA LYS A 328 -4.42 16.40 21.92
C LYS A 328 -4.06 16.17 23.39
N GLU A 329 -2.81 15.82 23.66
CA GLU A 329 -2.28 15.63 25.02
C GLU A 329 -1.75 16.93 25.66
N GLY A 330 -1.88 18.06 24.95
CA GLY A 330 -1.51 19.38 25.47
C GLY A 330 0.00 19.63 25.63
N ILE A 331 0.84 18.92 24.89
CA ILE A 331 2.29 19.03 25.01
C ILE A 331 2.79 20.34 24.36
N ALA A 332 3.22 21.29 25.19
CA ALA A 332 3.79 22.55 24.71
C ALA A 332 5.28 22.40 24.35
N GLY A 333 5.73 23.08 23.29
CA GLY A 333 7.15 23.12 22.92
C GLY A 333 7.72 21.82 22.35
N LEU A 334 6.86 20.88 21.94
CA LEU A 334 7.25 19.70 21.17
C LEU A 334 6.46 19.65 19.86
N SER A 335 7.14 19.45 18.73
CA SER A 335 6.52 19.28 17.41
C SER A 335 7.38 18.43 16.49
N ALA A 336 6.74 17.74 15.55
CA ALA A 336 7.40 17.04 14.45
C ALA A 336 7.43 17.90 13.19
N SER A 337 8.53 17.79 12.43
CA SER A 337 8.71 18.45 11.15
C SER A 337 9.66 17.65 10.26
N ILE A 338 9.62 17.90 8.95
CA ILE A 338 10.66 17.41 8.04
C ILE A 338 11.89 18.30 8.25
N GLY A 339 13.07 17.69 8.40
CA GLY A 339 14.31 18.45 8.58
C GLY A 339 14.60 19.39 7.40
N PRO A 340 15.34 20.48 7.61
CA PRO A 340 15.53 21.55 6.61
C PRO A 340 16.16 21.07 5.29
N ASN A 341 16.98 20.01 5.34
CA ASN A 341 17.60 19.42 4.14
C ASN A 341 16.71 18.35 3.47
N GLY A 342 15.52 18.09 4.02
CA GLY A 342 14.58 17.09 3.54
C GLY A 342 15.15 15.67 3.53
N GLU A 343 15.89 15.26 4.57
CA GLU A 343 16.52 13.92 4.60
C GLU A 343 16.00 13.02 5.72
N ARG A 344 15.28 13.60 6.69
CA ARG A 344 14.89 12.95 7.94
C ARG A 344 13.70 13.66 8.58
N LEU A 345 13.02 12.94 9.46
CA LEU A 345 12.07 13.52 10.42
C LEU A 345 12.85 14.15 11.58
N VAL A 346 12.35 15.28 12.10
CA VAL A 346 12.93 15.99 13.24
C VAL A 346 11.83 16.29 14.25
N LEU A 347 12.11 16.04 15.53
CA LEU A 347 11.28 16.52 16.63
C LEU A 347 11.94 17.77 17.22
N ASN A 348 11.26 18.91 17.11
CA ASN A 348 11.66 20.16 17.75
C ASN A 348 11.12 20.16 19.18
N ASN A 349 12.03 20.13 20.15
CA ASN A 349 11.77 20.04 21.59
C ASN A 349 12.24 21.33 22.27
N SER A 350 11.65 22.46 21.89
CA SER A 350 12.04 23.78 22.40
C SER A 350 11.86 23.94 23.92
N ALA A 351 11.04 23.09 24.53
CA ALA A 351 10.84 23.05 25.98
C ALA A 351 11.83 22.15 26.73
N GLY A 352 12.69 21.38 26.03
CA GLY A 352 13.71 20.55 26.66
C GLY A 352 13.17 19.34 27.44
N HIS A 353 12.02 18.80 27.03
CA HIS A 353 11.42 17.61 27.63
C HIS A 353 12.34 16.40 27.54
N ALA A 354 12.28 15.51 28.52
CA ALA A 354 12.88 14.19 28.41
C ALA A 354 11.89 13.25 27.70
N ILE A 355 12.26 12.76 26.53
CA ILE A 355 11.37 12.01 25.62
C ILE A 355 11.93 10.61 25.43
N THR A 356 11.09 9.60 25.63
CA THR A 356 11.39 8.21 25.24
C THR A 356 10.34 7.73 24.23
N ILE A 357 10.80 7.25 23.07
CA ILE A 357 9.92 6.78 22.00
C ILE A 357 9.88 5.25 22.04
N ASN A 358 8.69 4.66 22.07
CA ASN A 358 8.51 3.21 22.09
C ASN A 358 7.55 2.78 20.99
N GLU A 359 7.86 1.67 20.31
CA GLU A 359 6.91 1.02 19.40
C GLU A 359 5.74 0.44 20.19
N ASN A 360 4.59 0.28 19.53
CA ASN A 360 3.48 -0.46 20.13
C ASN A 360 3.84 -1.95 20.26
N SER A 361 4.10 -2.40 21.49
CA SER A 361 4.44 -3.79 21.82
C SER A 361 3.34 -4.80 21.52
N SER A 362 2.10 -4.34 21.33
CA SER A 362 0.98 -5.19 20.90
C SER A 362 0.99 -5.49 19.40
N THR A 363 1.84 -4.80 18.65
CA THR A 363 2.10 -5.05 17.23
C THR A 363 3.54 -5.50 17.04
N ALA A 364 3.80 -6.34 16.05
CA ALA A 364 5.17 -6.59 15.59
C ALA A 364 5.74 -5.42 14.76
N GLY A 365 5.10 -4.24 14.84
CA GLY A 365 5.40 -3.06 14.04
C GLY A 365 6.66 -2.33 14.50
N ASN A 366 7.31 -1.66 13.56
CA ASN A 366 8.51 -0.86 13.77
C ASN A 366 8.34 0.55 13.17
N THR A 367 7.14 1.12 13.32
CA THR A 367 6.70 2.36 12.70
C THR A 367 7.60 3.55 13.05
N ALA A 368 7.90 3.77 14.34
CA ALA A 368 8.74 4.87 14.77
C ALA A 368 10.17 4.74 14.22
N ALA A 369 10.75 3.53 14.31
CA ALA A 369 12.06 3.22 13.77
C ALA A 369 12.10 3.36 12.24
N ASN A 370 11.01 3.02 11.55
CA ASN A 370 10.88 3.18 10.09
C ASN A 370 10.76 4.65 9.68
N LEU A 371 10.17 5.50 10.53
CA LEU A 371 10.23 6.96 10.42
C LEU A 371 11.58 7.55 10.86
N GLY A 372 12.55 6.70 11.21
CA GLY A 372 13.90 7.11 11.58
C GLY A 372 14.01 7.64 13.00
N LEU A 373 12.96 7.56 13.80
CA LEU A 373 13.01 7.96 15.21
C LEU A 373 13.84 6.95 16.01
N THR A 374 14.58 7.45 17.01
CA THR A 374 15.36 6.60 17.91
C THR A 374 14.44 6.02 18.98
N VAL A 375 14.29 4.70 18.98
CA VAL A 375 13.41 3.97 19.89
C VAL A 375 14.16 3.47 21.13
N GLY A 376 13.52 3.52 22.29
CA GLY A 376 13.99 2.91 23.54
C GLY A 376 15.13 3.66 24.25
N GLN A 377 15.43 4.89 23.83
CA GLN A 377 16.42 5.75 24.47
C GLN A 377 15.77 7.06 24.94
N ALA A 378 16.25 7.59 26.07
CA ALA A 378 15.86 8.90 26.55
C ALA A 378 16.58 9.99 25.76
N LEU A 379 15.81 10.96 25.26
CA LEU A 379 16.26 12.03 24.38
C LEU A 379 15.87 13.37 25.03
N THR A 380 16.85 14.24 25.26
CA THR A 380 16.66 15.53 25.97
C THR A 380 17.08 16.74 25.13
N ASP A 381 17.59 16.51 23.92
CA ASP A 381 18.05 17.58 23.04
C ASP A 381 16.89 18.49 22.62
N THR A 382 17.18 19.77 22.41
CA THR A 382 16.19 20.75 21.92
C THR A 382 15.78 20.49 20.47
N THR A 383 16.57 19.69 19.75
CA THR A 383 16.25 19.22 18.40
C THR A 383 16.70 17.77 18.29
N ILE A 384 15.72 16.87 18.26
CA ILE A 384 15.95 15.43 18.13
C ILE A 384 15.89 15.08 16.66
N SER A 385 17.05 14.82 16.07
CA SER A 385 17.16 14.41 14.67
C SER A 385 16.95 12.92 14.51
N GLY A 386 16.02 12.52 13.65
CA GLY A 386 15.91 11.14 13.21
C GLY A 386 17.10 10.69 12.36
N LYS A 387 17.15 9.38 12.10
CA LYS A 387 18.02 8.78 11.10
C LYS A 387 17.62 9.24 9.70
N ARG A 388 18.58 9.15 8.79
CA ARG A 388 18.38 9.46 7.38
C ARG A 388 17.41 8.46 6.75
N LEU A 389 16.40 8.95 6.02
CA LEU A 389 15.33 8.14 5.41
C LEU A 389 15.41 8.05 3.88
N LEU A 390 16.25 8.88 3.26
CA LEU A 390 16.57 8.84 1.84
C LEU A 390 18.09 8.70 1.64
N SER A 391 18.50 7.91 0.66
CA SER A 391 19.91 7.80 0.23
C SER A 391 20.38 9.03 -0.56
N GLY A 392 21.48 8.91 -1.31
CA GLY A 392 21.75 9.79 -2.45
C GLY A 392 20.88 9.43 -3.66
N MET A 393 20.72 10.37 -4.61
CA MET A 393 19.94 10.08 -5.82
C MET A 393 20.61 8.94 -6.63
N ASN A 394 19.83 7.94 -7.01
CA ASN A 394 20.29 6.65 -7.58
C ASN A 394 21.23 5.81 -6.69
N ASP A 395 21.28 6.05 -5.37
CA ASP A 395 22.07 5.28 -4.41
C ASP A 395 21.17 4.57 -3.37
N ARG A 396 21.75 3.79 -2.45
CA ARG A 396 21.05 3.12 -1.34
C ARG A 396 21.48 3.63 0.02
N LEU A 397 20.58 3.53 0.99
CA LEU A 397 20.91 3.83 2.37
C LEU A 397 21.84 2.73 2.90
N ALA A 398 22.99 3.13 3.43
CA ALA A 398 23.91 2.21 4.08
C ALA A 398 23.24 1.39 5.21
N SER A 399 22.24 1.96 5.88
CA SER A 399 21.46 1.26 6.92
C SER A 399 20.62 0.09 6.40
N ASN A 400 20.39 0.02 5.08
CA ASN A 400 19.62 -1.04 4.43
C ASN A 400 20.53 -2.07 3.72
N LEU A 401 21.85 -1.92 3.79
CA LEU A 401 22.81 -2.83 3.14
C LEU A 401 23.23 -4.03 4.01
N ASN A 402 22.65 -4.18 5.20
CA ASN A 402 22.98 -5.24 6.16
C ASN A 402 21.81 -6.18 6.43
#